data_AF-A0A317Z654-F1
#
_entry.id   AF-A0A317Z654-F1
#
_cell.length_a   1.000
_cell.length_b   1.000
_cell.length_c   1.000
_cell.angle_alpha   90.00
_cell.angle_beta   90.00
_cell.angle_gamma   90.00
#
_symmetry.space_group_name_H-M   'P 1'
#
loop_
_entity.id
_entity.type
_entity.pdbx_description
1 polymer ?
#
loop_
_entity_poly.entity_id
_entity_poly.type
_entity_poly.pdbx_seq_one_letter_code
_entity_poly.pdbx_strand_id
1 'polypeptide(L)'
;MNNPNESRLLTFFTDKKKDPSYTLAQSIGLVLGPLLFALILLFVRPDDLAFKGVYVLAITAWIAIWWITEAIPIPATSLLPLVLLPLGHVMNSATVSAQYGNDIIYLFLGGFILAIAMERWDLHTRIALTIISSIGTSTGRILLGFMVATGGL
;
A
#
# COMPACT_ATOMS: atom_id res chain seq x y z
N MET A 1 -51.82 -2.22 18.47
CA MET A 1 -51.58 -0.84 18.95
C MET A 1 -50.08 -0.64 18.97
N ASN A 2 -49.52 0.09 17.99
CA ASN A 2 -48.08 0.35 17.91
C ASN A 2 -47.69 1.33 19.02
N ASN A 3 -46.71 0.96 19.85
CA ASN A 3 -46.23 1.80 20.95
C ASN A 3 -45.36 2.94 20.37
N PRO A 4 -45.67 4.22 20.61
CA PRO A 4 -44.90 5.35 20.08
C PRO A 4 -43.42 5.38 20.52
N ASN A 5 -43.05 4.60 21.54
CA ASN A 5 -41.66 4.47 22.00
C ASN A 5 -40.83 3.47 21.19
N GLU A 6 -41.44 2.44 20.58
CA GLU A 6 -40.72 1.48 19.72
C GLU A 6 -40.26 2.13 18.41
N SER A 7 -41.11 2.97 17.81
CA SER A 7 -40.74 3.71 16.58
C SER A 7 -39.56 4.65 16.81
N ARG A 8 -39.45 5.25 18.01
CA ARG A 8 -38.31 6.10 18.37
C ARG A 8 -37.01 5.30 18.48
N LEU A 9 -37.05 4.15 19.15
CA LEU A 9 -35.88 3.26 19.26
C LEU A 9 -35.42 2.80 17.86
N LEU A 10 -36.34 2.40 16.99
CA LEU A 10 -36.00 2.00 15.62
C LEU A 10 -35.40 3.15 14.80
N THR A 11 -35.84 4.40 14.96
CA THR A 11 -35.18 5.55 14.33
C THR A 11 -33.77 5.84 14.90
N PHE A 12 -33.54 5.62 16.20
CA PHE A 12 -32.21 5.75 16.80
C PHE A 12 -31.22 4.68 16.30
N PHE A 13 -31.69 3.48 15.96
CA PHE A 13 -30.85 2.39 15.42
C PHE A 13 -30.74 2.39 13.88
N THR A 14 -31.63 3.11 13.17
CA THR A 14 -31.66 3.13 11.68
C THR A 14 -30.76 4.21 11.09
N ASP A 15 -30.35 5.21 11.87
CA ASP A 15 -29.46 6.28 11.39
C ASP A 15 -27.99 5.83 11.42
N LYS A 16 -27.67 4.76 10.67
CA LYS A 16 -26.30 4.52 10.26
C LYS A 16 -25.94 5.59 9.24
N LYS A 17 -25.36 6.68 9.72
CA LYS A 17 -24.64 7.65 8.90
C LYS A 17 -23.72 6.85 7.97
N LYS A 18 -24.04 6.86 6.68
CA LYS A 18 -23.28 6.14 5.66
C LYS A 18 -21.97 6.89 5.49
N ASP A 19 -20.91 6.44 6.17
CA ASP A 19 -19.60 7.04 5.99
C ASP A 19 -19.27 7.00 4.49
N PRO A 20 -18.87 8.13 3.89
CA PRO A 20 -18.57 8.16 2.47
C PRO A 20 -17.48 7.12 2.18
N SER A 21 -17.73 6.25 1.21
CA SER A 21 -16.83 5.14 0.86
C SER A 21 -15.45 5.61 0.39
N TYR A 22 -15.31 6.90 0.07
CA TYR A 22 -14.05 7.55 -0.29
C TYR A 22 -13.87 8.84 0.49
N THR A 23 -12.64 9.12 0.90
CA THR A 23 -12.25 10.45 1.37
C THR A 23 -12.23 11.44 0.20
N LEU A 24 -12.26 12.74 0.50
CA LEU A 24 -12.16 13.79 -0.51
C LEU A 24 -10.86 13.65 -1.30
N ALA A 25 -9.74 13.38 -0.62
CA ALA A 25 -8.44 13.19 -1.27
C ALA A 25 -8.45 12.00 -2.25
N GLN A 26 -9.01 10.85 -1.83
CA GLN A 26 -9.13 9.66 -2.69
C GLN A 26 -10.01 9.94 -3.92
N SER A 27 -11.13 10.63 -3.72
CA SER A 27 -12.06 10.97 -4.81
C SER A 27 -11.42 11.90 -5.84
N ILE A 28 -10.70 12.92 -5.37
CA ILE A 28 -9.94 13.81 -6.24
C ILE A 28 -8.84 13.03 -6.96
N GLY A 29 -8.06 12.23 -6.22
CA GLY A 29 -6.97 11.44 -6.78
C GLY A 29 -7.41 10.48 -7.88
N LEU A 30 -8.56 9.83 -7.71
CA LEU A 30 -9.13 8.90 -8.68
C LEU A 30 -9.33 9.54 -10.05
N VAL A 31 -9.78 10.79 -10.09
CA VAL A 31 -10.00 11.56 -11.34
C VAL A 31 -8.71 12.25 -11.79
N LEU A 32 -7.95 12.81 -10.85
CA LEU A 32 -6.77 13.63 -11.13
C LEU A 32 -5.65 12.83 -11.79
N GLY A 33 -5.47 11.55 -11.44
CA GLY A 33 -4.48 10.66 -12.06
C GLY A 33 -4.64 10.53 -13.58
N PRO A 34 -5.76 9.95 -14.07
CA PRO A 34 -6.06 9.86 -15.50
C PRO A 34 -6.10 11.22 -16.21
N LEU A 35 -6.61 12.26 -15.52
CA LEU A 35 -6.66 13.61 -16.07
C LEU A 35 -5.25 14.14 -16.34
N LEU A 36 -4.32 14.03 -15.38
CA LEU A 36 -2.94 14.48 -15.57
C LEU A 36 -2.20 13.64 -16.61
N PHE A 37 -2.46 12.34 -16.70
CA PHE A 37 -1.95 11.51 -17.78
C PHE A 37 -2.35 12.08 -19.16
N ALA A 38 -3.64 12.38 -19.35
CA ALA A 38 -4.13 12.95 -20.60
C ALA A 38 -3.55 14.34 -20.88
N LEU A 39 -3.51 15.22 -19.87
CA LEU A 39 -2.96 16.57 -20.02
C LEU A 39 -1.47 16.55 -20.38
N ILE A 40 -0.67 15.67 -19.78
CA ILE A 40 0.74 15.52 -20.13
C ILE A 40 0.90 15.08 -21.58
N LEU A 41 0.15 14.06 -22.03
CA LEU A 41 0.24 13.60 -23.43
C LEU A 41 -0.20 14.65 -24.46
N LEU A 42 -1.13 15.53 -24.09
CA LEU A 42 -1.65 16.57 -24.99
C LEU A 42 -0.73 17.80 -25.03
N PHE A 43 -0.24 18.27 -23.89
CA PHE A 43 0.44 19.57 -23.78
C PHE A 43 1.96 19.48 -23.63
N VAL A 44 2.51 18.35 -23.17
CA VAL A 44 3.96 18.21 -22.95
C VAL A 44 4.59 17.56 -24.17
N ARG A 45 5.25 18.37 -24.99
CA ARG A 45 6.02 17.91 -26.16
C ARG A 45 7.37 18.64 -26.21
N PRO A 46 8.38 18.16 -25.46
CA PRO A 46 9.73 18.71 -25.56
C PRO A 46 10.35 18.30 -26.90
N ASP A 47 11.09 19.20 -27.55
CA ASP A 47 11.73 18.92 -28.83
C ASP A 47 12.81 17.82 -28.71
N ASP A 48 13.45 17.72 -27.55
CA ASP A 48 14.55 16.78 -27.28
C ASP A 48 14.09 15.43 -26.68
N LEU A 49 12.78 15.21 -26.49
CA LEU A 49 12.28 14.01 -25.83
C LEU A 49 11.39 13.17 -26.75
N ALA A 50 11.77 11.90 -26.94
CA ALA A 50 10.96 10.95 -27.67
C ALA A 50 9.58 10.75 -27.00
N PHE A 51 8.55 10.48 -27.81
CA PHE A 51 7.17 10.24 -27.33
C PHE A 51 7.10 9.19 -26.20
N LYS A 52 7.92 8.14 -26.27
CA LYS A 52 8.00 7.11 -25.21
C LYS A 52 8.39 7.71 -23.85
N GLY A 53 9.27 8.70 -23.83
CA GLY A 53 9.68 9.39 -22.60
C GLY A 53 8.54 10.22 -21.99
N VAL A 54 7.81 10.97 -22.83
CA VAL A 54 6.61 11.72 -22.40
C VAL A 54 5.54 10.75 -21.87
N TYR A 55 5.37 9.61 -22.52
CA TYR A 55 4.38 8.61 -22.10
C TYR A 55 4.74 7.96 -20.75
N VAL A 56 6.02 7.66 -20.51
CA VAL A 56 6.48 7.21 -19.18
C VAL A 56 6.24 8.28 -18.13
N LEU A 57 6.55 9.55 -18.40
CA LEU A 57 6.28 10.67 -17.49
C LEU A 57 4.78 10.75 -17.13
N ALA A 58 3.90 10.63 -18.13
CA ALA A 58 2.46 10.65 -17.93
C ALA A 58 1.99 9.50 -17.02
N ILE A 59 2.48 8.28 -17.24
CA ILE A 59 2.17 7.12 -16.37
C ILE A 59 2.67 7.37 -14.95
N THR A 60 3.91 7.82 -14.81
CA THR A 60 4.52 8.08 -13.50
C THR A 60 3.71 9.12 -12.72
N ALA A 61 3.25 10.19 -13.38
CA ALA A 61 2.40 11.19 -12.74
C ALA A 61 1.09 10.57 -12.23
N TRP A 62 0.40 9.78 -13.06
CA TRP A 62 -0.83 9.08 -12.64
C TRP A 62 -0.57 8.19 -11.41
N ILE A 63 0.43 7.32 -11.48
CA ILE A 63 0.76 6.39 -10.38
C ILE A 63 1.11 7.15 -9.11
N ALA A 64 1.91 8.22 -9.21
CA ALA A 64 2.28 9.03 -8.06
C ALA A 64 1.07 9.67 -7.37
N ILE A 65 0.12 10.20 -8.14
CA ILE A 65 -1.12 10.77 -7.58
C ILE A 65 -1.91 9.70 -6.85
N TRP A 66 -2.08 8.52 -7.46
CA TRP A 66 -2.83 7.43 -6.85
C TRP A 66 -2.15 6.84 -5.61
N TRP A 67 -0.82 6.85 -5.54
CA TRP A 67 -0.09 6.49 -4.31
C TRP A 67 -0.26 7.54 -3.21
N ILE A 68 -0.12 8.83 -3.51
CA ILE A 68 -0.22 9.90 -2.51
C ILE A 68 -1.64 10.05 -1.96
N THR A 69 -2.64 9.90 -2.84
CA THR A 69 -4.06 10.06 -2.48
C THR A 69 -4.71 8.76 -2.03
N GLU A 70 -4.01 7.62 -2.16
CA GLU A 70 -4.54 6.27 -1.94
C GLU A 70 -5.88 6.04 -2.65
N ALA A 71 -6.02 6.55 -3.88
CA ALA A 71 -7.28 6.52 -4.64
C ALA A 71 -7.85 5.10 -4.82
N ILE A 72 -6.98 4.11 -4.95
CA ILE A 72 -7.27 2.68 -4.88
C ILE A 72 -6.15 1.98 -4.08
N PRO A 73 -6.30 0.71 -3.66
CA PRO A 73 -5.27 0.00 -2.92
C PRO A 73 -3.90 0.06 -3.62
N ILE A 74 -2.84 0.36 -2.86
CA ILE A 74 -1.46 0.50 -3.37
C ILE A 74 -1.06 -0.67 -4.29
N PRO A 75 -1.35 -1.95 -3.98
CA PRO A 75 -1.01 -3.06 -4.88
C PRO A 75 -1.71 -2.97 -6.24
N ALA A 76 -2.96 -2.51 -6.29
CA ALA A 76 -3.69 -2.37 -7.55
C ALA A 76 -3.12 -1.23 -8.40
N THR A 77 -2.77 -0.09 -7.80
CA THR A 77 -2.05 1.00 -8.49
C THR A 77 -0.72 0.52 -9.04
N SER A 78 0.03 -0.28 -8.27
CA SER A 78 1.33 -0.82 -8.68
C SER A 78 1.25 -1.79 -9.86
N LEU A 79 0.06 -2.30 -10.23
CA LEU A 79 -0.15 -3.13 -11.43
C LEU A 79 -0.40 -2.31 -12.70
N LEU A 80 -0.65 -0.99 -12.60
CA LEU A 80 -0.91 -0.13 -13.77
C LEU A 80 0.19 -0.21 -14.86
N PRO A 81 1.50 -0.19 -14.54
CA PRO A 81 2.55 -0.29 -15.55
C PRO A 81 2.43 -1.54 -16.45
N LEU A 82 1.94 -2.66 -15.89
CA LEU A 82 1.77 -3.92 -16.60
C LEU A 82 0.86 -3.78 -17.83
N VAL A 83 -0.12 -2.87 -17.76
CA VAL A 83 -1.07 -2.59 -18.84
C VAL A 83 -0.66 -1.34 -19.61
N LEU A 84 -0.32 -0.27 -18.92
CA LEU A 84 -0.10 1.04 -19.55
C LEU A 84 1.18 1.08 -20.40
N LEU A 85 2.29 0.46 -19.97
CA LEU A 85 3.56 0.49 -20.71
C LEU A 85 3.48 -0.26 -22.06
N PRO A 86 2.87 -1.45 -22.14
CA PRO A 86 2.61 -2.10 -23.43
C PRO A 86 1.64 -1.34 -24.33
N LEU A 87 0.59 -0.73 -23.75
CA LEU A 87 -0.36 0.09 -24.51
C LEU A 87 0.30 1.29 -25.19
N GLY A 88 1.30 1.91 -24.55
CA GLY A 88 2.09 2.98 -25.15
C GLY A 88 3.22 2.53 -26.06
N HIS A 89 3.33 1.22 -26.35
CA HIS A 89 4.46 0.61 -27.06
C HIS A 89 5.84 1.00 -26.49
N VAL A 90 5.89 1.30 -25.18
CA VAL A 90 7.13 1.65 -24.49
C VAL A 90 7.98 0.40 -24.31
N MET A 91 7.34 -0.66 -23.82
CA MET A 91 7.98 -1.96 -23.53
C MET A 91 6.98 -3.09 -23.83
N ASN A 92 7.47 -4.26 -24.24
CA ASN A 92 6.60 -5.41 -24.47
C ASN A 92 6.06 -5.98 -23.14
N SER A 93 4.92 -6.67 -23.18
CA SER A 93 4.26 -7.22 -22.00
C SER A 93 5.14 -8.20 -21.22
N ALA A 94 5.90 -9.05 -21.90
CA ALA A 94 6.78 -10.04 -21.27
C ALA A 94 7.90 -9.40 -20.43
N THR A 95 8.51 -8.34 -20.95
CA THR A 95 9.58 -7.60 -20.25
C THR A 95 9.02 -6.84 -19.04
N VAL A 96 7.82 -6.25 -19.16
CA VAL A 96 7.19 -5.58 -18.01
C VAL A 96 6.79 -6.61 -16.95
N SER A 97 6.16 -7.73 -17.32
CA SER A 97 5.76 -8.77 -16.38
C SER A 97 6.94 -9.42 -15.66
N ALA A 98 8.09 -9.55 -16.34
CA ALA A 98 9.31 -10.10 -15.73
C ALA A 98 9.78 -9.28 -14.52
N GLN A 99 9.52 -7.96 -14.48
CA GLN A 99 9.90 -7.12 -13.34
C GLN A 99 9.10 -7.44 -12.06
N TYR A 100 7.87 -7.97 -12.20
CA TYR A 100 7.05 -8.40 -11.06
C TYR A 100 7.50 -9.76 -10.49
N GLY A 101 8.38 -10.47 -11.20
CA GLY A 101 8.99 -11.74 -10.77
C GLY A 101 10.47 -11.60 -10.41
N ASN A 102 10.92 -10.42 -9.99
CA ASN A 102 12.30 -10.21 -9.58
C ASN A 102 12.65 -11.00 -8.29
N ASP A 103 13.89 -11.49 -8.18
CA ASP A 103 14.38 -12.28 -7.04
C ASP A 103 14.14 -11.61 -5.68
N ILE A 104 14.22 -10.27 -5.61
CA ILE A 104 13.97 -9.51 -4.38
C ILE A 104 12.52 -9.69 -3.91
N ILE A 105 11.55 -9.76 -4.83
CA ILE A 105 10.12 -9.97 -4.50
C ILE A 105 9.94 -11.36 -3.90
N TYR A 106 10.58 -12.38 -4.46
CA TYR A 106 10.54 -13.73 -3.92
C TYR A 106 11.25 -13.84 -2.57
N LEU A 107 12.34 -13.10 -2.36
CA LEU A 107 13.01 -13.01 -1.06
C LEU A 107 12.08 -12.44 0.01
N PHE A 108 11.37 -11.34 -0.28
CA PHE A 108 10.38 -10.78 0.65
C PHE A 108 9.22 -11.74 0.90
N LEU A 109 8.72 -12.42 -0.14
CA LEU A 109 7.67 -13.43 0.01
C LEU A 109 8.14 -14.57 0.93
N GLY A 110 9.35 -15.08 0.74
CA GLY A 110 9.96 -16.07 1.62
C GLY A 110 10.13 -15.57 3.05
N GLY A 111 10.56 -14.32 3.23
CA GLY A 111 10.65 -13.66 4.54
C GLY A 111 9.31 -13.57 5.26
N PHE A 112 8.24 -13.21 4.55
CA PHE A 112 6.88 -13.19 5.11
C PHE A 112 6.37 -14.58 5.46
N ILE A 113 6.62 -15.59 4.62
CA ILE A 113 6.25 -16.98 4.91
C ILE A 113 6.99 -17.45 6.18
N LEU A 114 8.27 -17.14 6.33
CA LEU A 114 9.04 -17.45 7.54
C LEU A 114 8.50 -16.71 8.77
N ALA A 115 8.13 -15.44 8.63
CA ALA A 115 7.53 -14.67 9.72
C ALA A 115 6.19 -15.27 10.18
N ILE A 116 5.31 -15.65 9.24
CA ILE A 116 4.03 -16.31 9.54
C ILE A 116 4.27 -17.68 10.19
N ALA A 117 5.26 -18.45 9.72
CA ALA A 117 5.62 -19.71 10.36
C ALA A 117 6.10 -19.47 11.81
N MET A 118 6.95 -18.47 12.04
CA MET A 118 7.42 -18.10 13.38
C MET A 118 6.28 -17.67 14.31
N GLU A 119 5.29 -16.97 13.77
CA GLU A 119 4.06 -16.60 14.49
C GLU A 119 3.24 -17.85 14.85
N ARG A 120 3.01 -18.74 13.89
CA ARG A 120 2.19 -19.95 14.06
C ARG A 120 2.73 -20.92 15.12
N TRP A 121 4.04 -20.94 15.34
CA TRP A 121 4.70 -21.79 16.34
C TRP A 121 5.00 -21.06 17.66
N ASP A 122 4.54 -19.81 17.81
CA ASP A 122 4.85 -18.92 18.94
C ASP A 122 6.36 -18.82 19.21
N LEU A 123 7.18 -18.98 18.16
CA LEU A 123 8.63 -19.06 18.30
C LEU A 123 9.19 -17.71 18.79
N HIS A 124 8.64 -16.61 18.29
CA HIS A 124 8.95 -15.26 18.77
C HIS A 124 8.68 -15.11 20.28
N THR A 125 7.59 -15.67 20.80
CA THR A 125 7.26 -15.69 22.23
C THR A 125 8.22 -16.53 23.05
N ARG A 126 8.59 -17.73 22.56
CA ARG A 126 9.59 -18.60 23.23
C ARG A 126 10.94 -17.91 23.35
N ILE A 127 11.38 -17.24 22.27
CA ILE A 127 12.63 -16.47 22.26
C ILE A 127 12.53 -15.31 23.25
N ALA A 128 11.45 -14.54 23.23
CA ALA A 128 11.23 -13.42 24.15
C ALA A 128 11.27 -13.87 25.63
N LEU A 129 10.55 -14.93 25.98
CA LEU A 129 10.53 -15.47 27.35
C LEU A 129 11.91 -15.99 27.79
N THR A 130 12.66 -16.64 26.88
CA THR A 130 14.02 -17.12 27.17
C THR A 130 14.96 -15.94 27.49
N ILE A 131 14.87 -14.86 26.72
CA ILE A 131 15.66 -13.65 26.96
C ILE A 131 15.27 -13.01 28.30
N ILE A 132 13.97 -12.84 28.57
CA ILE A 132 13.47 -12.26 29.83
C ILE A 132 13.89 -13.12 31.03
N SER A 133 13.83 -14.45 30.93
CA SER A 133 14.28 -15.34 31.99
C SER A 133 15.78 -15.24 32.27
N SER A 134 16.59 -14.84 31.27
CA SER A 134 18.05 -14.71 31.41
C SER A 134 18.45 -13.35 31.98
N ILE A 135 17.80 -12.26 31.55
CA ILE A 135 18.16 -10.88 31.92
C ILE A 135 17.41 -10.40 33.18
N GLY A 136 16.24 -10.98 33.45
CA GLY A 136 15.30 -10.59 34.51
C GLY A 136 14.19 -9.66 34.03
N THR A 137 13.22 -9.40 34.90
CA THR A 137 11.99 -8.64 34.58
C THR A 137 12.05 -7.15 34.91
N SER A 138 13.22 -6.61 35.28
CA SER A 138 13.33 -5.18 35.61
C SER A 138 13.24 -4.34 34.33
N THR A 139 12.34 -3.35 34.33
CA THR A 139 12.06 -2.49 33.17
C THR A 139 13.32 -1.85 32.59
N GLY A 140 14.25 -1.44 33.45
CA GLY A 140 15.53 -0.86 33.03
C GLY A 140 16.42 -1.82 32.25
N ARG A 141 16.47 -3.11 32.61
CA ARG A 141 17.27 -4.11 31.88
C ARG A 141 16.64 -4.51 30.55
N ILE A 142 15.31 -4.56 30.49
CA ILE A 142 14.58 -4.80 29.24
C ILE A 142 14.83 -3.66 28.24
N LEU A 143 14.71 -2.41 28.68
CA LEU A 143 15.01 -1.22 27.87
C LEU A 143 16.45 -1.22 27.37
N LEU A 144 17.42 -1.52 28.23
CA LEU A 144 18.84 -1.60 27.87
C LEU A 144 19.09 -2.72 26.84
N GLY A 145 18.41 -3.87 26.99
CA GLY A 145 18.43 -4.95 26.01
C GLY A 145 17.91 -4.52 24.63
N PHE A 146 16.79 -3.78 24.58
CA PHE A 146 16.27 -3.21 23.33
C PHE A 146 17.24 -2.20 22.70
N MET A 147 17.83 -1.31 23.49
CA MET A 147 18.80 -0.32 23.01
C MET A 147 20.05 -0.98 22.41
N VAL A 148 20.58 -2.03 23.06
CA VAL A 148 21.73 -2.79 22.54
C VAL A 148 21.37 -3.58 21.30
N ALA A 149 20.20 -4.23 21.26
CA ALA A 149 19.77 -5.00 20.10
C ALA A 149 19.49 -4.13 18.86
N THR A 150 19.04 -2.88 19.06
CA THR A 150 18.68 -1.97 17.95
C THR A 150 19.82 -1.04 17.54
N GLY A 151 20.62 -0.56 18.50
CA GLY A 151 21.67 0.44 18.25
C GLY A 151 23.11 -0.06 18.44
N GLY A 152 23.30 -1.26 19.02
CA GLY A 152 24.60 -1.91 19.14
C GLY A 152 24.94 -2.87 18.00
N LEU A 153 24.00 -3.09 17.07
CA LEU A 153 24.12 -3.92 15.86
C LEU A 153 24.26 -3.03 14.63
#